data_AF-A0A3R6ZNF4-F1
#
_entry.id   AF-A0A3R6ZNF4-F1
#
_cell.length_a   1.000
_cell.length_b   1.000
_cell.length_c   1.000
_cell.angle_alpha   90.00
_cell.angle_beta   90.00
_cell.angle_gamma   90.00
#
_symmetry.space_group_name_H-M   'P 1'
#
loop_
_entity.id
_entity.type
_entity.pdbx_description
1 polymer ?
#
loop_
_entity_poly.entity_id
_entity_poly.type
_entity_poly.pdbx_seq_one_letter_code
_entity_poly.pdbx_strand_id
1 'polypeptide(L)'
;MFKDVFPPRQRIYSNASESALDQLTDLQTLVSRLERKVKEVEWQVTVHNASPTVPRAQLAESKDSLAQMLGTLEKLQYNGIDGIITAQLKSGKDCVRDQRKALNKHCESLRATMMSLHQQLSVHISATTAPSM
;
A
#
# COMPACT_ATOMS: atom_id res chain seq x y z
N MET A 1 11.96 0.96 -8.50
CA MET A 1 13.01 1.81 -7.91
C MET A 1 12.39 3.20 -7.71
N PHE A 2 11.81 3.47 -6.53
CA PHE A 2 11.29 4.80 -6.21
C PHE A 2 12.48 5.65 -5.75
N LYS A 3 12.86 6.61 -6.58
CA LYS A 3 13.84 7.63 -6.21
C LYS A 3 13.22 8.50 -5.11
N ASP A 4 14.07 8.84 -4.15
CA ASP A 4 13.85 9.66 -2.96
C ASP A 4 12.62 10.58 -3.05
N VAL A 5 11.50 10.11 -2.50
CA VAL A 5 10.23 10.87 -2.48
C VAL A 5 10.35 12.07 -1.52
N PHE A 6 11.31 12.04 -0.59
CA PHE A 6 11.43 13.05 0.47
C PHE A 6 12.84 13.65 0.55
N PRO A 7 12.96 14.99 0.50
CA PRO A 7 14.24 15.65 0.70
C PRO A 7 14.73 15.49 2.15
N PRO A 8 16.06 15.53 2.38
CA PRO A 8 16.64 15.47 3.72
C PRO A 8 16.14 16.63 4.59
N ARG A 9 15.84 16.35 5.87
CA ARG A 9 15.31 17.34 6.80
C ARG A 9 16.35 18.39 7.14
N GLN A 10 15.99 19.67 7.01
CA GLN A 10 16.81 20.77 7.49
C GLN A 10 16.64 20.91 9.01
N ARG A 11 17.74 21.10 9.75
CA ARG A 11 17.81 21.22 11.23
C ARG A 11 17.13 22.47 11.83
N ILE A 12 16.14 23.02 11.13
CA ILE A 12 15.50 24.33 11.39
C ILE A 12 14.05 24.15 11.88
N TYR A 13 13.50 22.93 11.85
CA TYR A 13 12.11 22.68 12.21
C TYR A 13 11.88 22.59 13.72
N SER A 14 10.67 22.92 14.15
CA SER A 14 10.24 22.69 15.53
C SER A 14 10.11 21.19 15.84
N ASN A 15 10.28 20.81 17.11
CA ASN A 15 10.13 19.43 17.58
C ASN A 15 8.80 18.78 17.14
N ALA A 16 7.70 19.54 17.12
CA ALA A 16 6.40 19.04 16.66
C ALA A 16 6.40 18.69 15.16
N SER A 17 7.11 19.47 14.35
CA SER A 17 7.22 19.25 12.90
C SER A 17 8.18 18.09 12.64
N GLU A 18 9.29 18.01 13.38
CA GLU A 18 10.20 16.86 13.31
C GLU A 18 9.49 15.56 13.66
N SER A 19 8.73 15.55 14.77
CA SER A 19 7.95 14.38 15.18
C SER A 19 6.92 13.96 14.13
N ALA A 20 6.22 14.91 13.51
CA ALA A 20 5.28 14.62 12.42
C ALA A 20 5.98 14.03 11.19
N LEU A 21 7.18 14.53 10.85
CA LEU A 21 7.99 13.98 9.76
C LEU A 21 8.51 12.58 10.09
N ASP A 22 8.87 12.30 11.35
CA ASP A 22 9.27 10.96 11.80
C ASP A 22 8.13 9.96 11.63
N GLN A 23 6.94 10.32 12.10
CA GLN A 23 5.74 9.51 11.91
C GLN A 23 5.47 9.24 10.43
N LEU A 24 5.62 10.23 9.55
CA LEU A 24 5.48 10.04 8.09
C LEU A 24 6.53 9.08 7.52
N THR A 25 7.76 9.15 8.03
CA THR A 25 8.87 8.28 7.59
C THR A 25 8.62 6.82 8.00
N ASP A 26 8.13 6.62 9.23
CA ASP A 26 7.75 5.30 9.73
C ASP A 26 6.58 4.72 8.94
N LEU A 27 5.54 5.52 8.70
CA LEU A 27 4.39 5.14 7.88
C LEU A 27 4.81 4.80 6.44
N GLN A 28 5.73 5.58 5.85
CA GLN A 28 6.28 5.26 4.54
C GLN A 28 6.99 3.91 4.52
N THR A 29 7.77 3.60 5.56
CA THR A 29 8.46 2.30 5.68
C THR A 29 7.45 1.15 5.74
N LEU A 30 6.36 1.33 6.50
CA LEU A 30 5.27 0.35 6.59
C LEU A 30 4.56 0.16 5.25
N VAL A 31 4.22 1.24 4.55
CA VAL A 31 3.61 1.20 3.21
C VAL A 31 4.54 0.53 2.21
N SER A 32 5.84 0.84 2.23
CA SER A 32 6.84 0.23 1.35
C SER A 32 7.03 -1.27 1.61
N ARG A 33 6.90 -1.70 2.87
CA ARG A 33 6.90 -3.13 3.21
C ARG A 33 5.64 -3.82 2.71
N LEU A 34 4.48 -3.16 2.80
CA LEU A 34 3.23 -3.69 2.27
C LEU A 34 3.28 -3.79 0.75
N GLU A 35 3.78 -2.76 0.07
CA GLU A 35 3.95 -2.74 -1.39
C GLU A 35 4.81 -3.91 -1.88
N ARG A 36 5.91 -4.22 -1.18
CA ARG A 36 6.74 -5.39 -1.51
C ARG A 36 5.95 -6.70 -1.44
N LYS A 37 5.09 -6.86 -0.42
CA LYS A 37 4.23 -8.05 -0.31
C LYS A 37 3.17 -8.10 -1.41
N VAL A 38 2.61 -6.96 -1.79
CA VAL A 38 1.66 -6.88 -2.92
C VAL A 38 2.34 -7.29 -4.23
N LYS A 39 3.58 -6.84 -4.47
CA LYS A 39 4.35 -7.24 -5.65
C LYS A 39 4.69 -8.72 -5.68
N GLU A 40 4.96 -9.32 -4.53
CA GLU A 40 5.15 -10.77 -4.42
C GLU A 40 3.88 -11.52 -4.87
N VAL A 41 2.71 -11.09 -4.37
CA VAL A 41 1.44 -11.69 -4.79
C VAL A 41 1.15 -11.41 -6.26
N GLU A 42 1.40 -10.20 -6.76
CA GLU A 42 1.25 -9.87 -8.18
C GLU A 42 2.12 -10.77 -9.07
N TRP A 43 3.37 -11.02 -8.68
CA TRP A 43 4.26 -11.93 -9.36
C TRP A 43 3.71 -13.36 -9.35
N GLN A 44 3.26 -13.84 -8.19
CA GLN A 44 2.60 -15.15 -8.08
C GLN A 44 1.38 -15.24 -8.99
N VAL A 45 0.48 -14.26 -8.97
CA VAL A 45 -0.71 -14.21 -9.84
C VAL A 45 -0.33 -14.22 -11.31
N THR A 46 0.69 -13.47 -11.70
CA THR A 46 1.15 -13.41 -13.10
C THR A 46 1.71 -14.76 -13.56
N VAL A 47 2.56 -15.37 -12.73
CA VAL A 47 3.10 -16.72 -12.96
C VAL A 47 1.98 -17.75 -12.97
N HIS A 48 0.99 -17.61 -12.09
CA HIS A 48 -0.13 -18.52 -11.99
C HIS A 48 -1.06 -18.41 -13.20
N ASN A 49 -1.36 -17.19 -13.66
CA ASN A 49 -2.14 -16.97 -14.88
C ASN A 49 -1.42 -17.49 -16.13
N ALA A 50 -0.09 -17.56 -16.11
CA ALA A 50 0.71 -18.16 -17.18
C ALA A 50 0.72 -19.71 -17.13
N SER A 51 0.27 -20.33 -16.04
CA SER A 51 0.30 -21.78 -15.85
C SER A 51 -1.08 -22.38 -15.55
N PRO A 52 -1.66 -23.19 -16.45
CA PRO A 52 -3.01 -23.75 -16.27
C PRO A 52 -3.10 -24.81 -15.15
N THR A 53 -1.99 -25.16 -14.49
CA THR A 53 -1.92 -26.24 -13.49
C THR A 53 -1.97 -25.76 -12.05
N VAL A 54 -2.17 -24.46 -11.80
CA VAL A 54 -2.15 -23.92 -10.44
C VAL A 54 -3.39 -24.36 -9.66
N PRO A 55 -3.22 -24.95 -8.47
CA PRO A 55 -4.35 -25.35 -7.64
C PRO A 55 -5.20 -24.14 -7.24
N ARG A 56 -6.52 -24.28 -7.35
CA ARG A 56 -7.50 -23.27 -6.90
C ARG A 56 -7.26 -22.79 -5.45
N ALA A 57 -6.81 -23.69 -4.58
CA ALA A 57 -6.51 -23.37 -3.18
C ALA A 57 -5.42 -22.30 -3.04
N GLN A 58 -4.37 -22.36 -3.88
CA GLN A 58 -3.29 -21.35 -3.88
C GLN A 58 -3.81 -19.99 -4.37
N LEU A 59 -4.65 -19.98 -5.42
CA LEU A 59 -5.29 -18.75 -5.91
C LEU A 59 -6.18 -18.11 -4.83
N ALA A 60 -6.93 -18.93 -4.09
CA ALA A 60 -7.78 -18.47 -2.99
C ALA A 60 -6.95 -17.87 -1.84
N GLU A 61 -5.84 -18.52 -1.48
CA GLU A 61 -4.90 -18.01 -0.47
C GLU A 61 -4.31 -16.65 -0.87
N SER A 62 -3.86 -16.49 -2.11
CA SER A 62 -3.39 -15.21 -2.64
C SER A 62 -4.47 -14.13 -2.58
N LYS A 63 -5.73 -14.49 -2.87
CA LYS A 63 -6.87 -13.57 -2.81
C LYS A 63 -7.14 -13.09 -1.39
N ASP A 64 -7.16 -14.00 -0.42
CA ASP A 64 -7.40 -13.68 0.99
C ASP A 64 -6.23 -12.85 1.57
N SER A 65 -5.00 -13.16 1.18
CA SER A 65 -3.82 -12.36 1.51
C SER A 65 -3.94 -10.92 1.01
N LEU A 66 -4.40 -10.70 -0.23
CA LEU A 66 -4.69 -9.36 -0.76
C LEU A 66 -5.77 -8.63 0.04
N ALA A 67 -6.84 -9.31 0.43
CA ALA A 67 -7.90 -8.71 1.26
C ALA A 67 -7.37 -8.26 2.63
N GLN A 68 -6.50 -9.06 3.27
CA GLN A 68 -5.85 -8.68 4.53
C GLN A 68 -4.90 -7.49 4.35
N MET A 69 -4.15 -7.45 3.24
CA MET A 69 -3.26 -6.33 2.93
C MET A 69 -4.04 -5.03 2.67
N LEU A 70 -5.19 -5.11 1.98
CA LEU A 70 -6.10 -3.97 1.79
C LEU A 70 -6.56 -3.40 3.14
N GLY A 71 -7.07 -4.25 4.03
CA GLY A 71 -7.50 -3.80 5.37
C GLY A 71 -6.34 -3.23 6.20
N THR A 72 -5.11 -3.73 6.00
CA THR A 72 -3.92 -3.17 6.63
C THR A 72 -3.59 -1.77 6.09
N LEU A 73 -3.66 -1.57 4.78
CA LEU A 73 -3.42 -0.27 4.14
C LEU A 73 -4.46 0.77 4.59
N GLU A 74 -5.72 0.38 4.69
CA GLU A 74 -6.80 1.25 5.19
C GLU A 74 -6.55 1.72 6.61
N LYS A 75 -6.13 0.81 7.50
CA LYS A 75 -5.74 1.17 8.88
C LYS A 75 -4.55 2.12 8.91
N LEU A 76 -3.55 1.94 8.06
CA LEU A 76 -2.39 2.84 7.98
C LEU A 76 -2.78 4.25 7.50
N GLN A 77 -3.69 4.36 6.55
CA GLN A 77 -4.21 5.66 6.12
C GLN A 77 -5.05 6.32 7.22
N TYR A 78 -6.08 5.64 7.71
CA TYR A 78 -7.05 6.21 8.63
C TYR A 78 -6.44 6.57 9.99
N ASN A 79 -5.71 5.63 10.61
CA ASN A 79 -5.14 5.85 11.95
C ASN A 79 -3.79 6.58 11.92
N GLY A 80 -3.05 6.48 10.82
CA GLY A 80 -1.70 7.01 10.70
C GLY A 80 -1.67 8.32 9.91
N ILE A 81 -1.83 8.21 8.60
CA ILE A 81 -1.55 9.31 7.67
C ILE A 81 -2.56 10.45 7.88
N ASP A 82 -3.85 10.14 7.97
CA ASP A 82 -4.91 11.13 8.14
C ASP A 82 -4.90 11.74 9.55
N GLY A 83 -4.39 10.99 10.53
CA GLY A 83 -4.20 11.43 11.91
C GLY A 83 -3.12 12.49 12.10
N ILE A 84 -2.25 12.74 11.10
CA ILE A 84 -1.22 13.77 11.19
C ILE A 84 -1.84 15.16 11.02
N ILE A 85 -1.94 15.88 12.14
CA ILE A 85 -2.50 17.22 12.20
C ILE A 85 -1.40 18.26 11.95
N THR A 86 -1.55 19.04 10.88
CA THR A 86 -0.57 20.08 10.48
C THR A 86 -0.98 21.50 10.87
N ALA A 87 -2.18 21.68 11.42
CA ALA A 87 -2.76 23.01 11.68
C ALA A 87 -1.91 23.82 12.68
N GLN A 88 -1.42 23.16 13.74
CA GLN A 88 -0.63 23.77 14.81
C GLN A 88 0.87 23.91 14.50
N LEU A 89 1.34 23.46 13.34
CA LEU A 89 2.76 23.53 12.99
C LEU A 89 3.15 24.97 12.60
N LYS A 90 4.10 25.54 13.34
CA LYS A 90 4.61 26.91 13.15
C LYS A 90 5.78 26.99 12.15
N SER A 91 6.39 25.86 11.82
CA SER A 91 7.48 25.70 10.85
C SER A 91 7.30 24.36 10.14
N GLY A 92 7.92 24.12 8.99
CA GLY A 92 7.89 22.81 8.31
C GLY A 92 6.49 22.30 7.88
N LYS A 93 5.44 23.11 8.06
CA LYS A 93 4.05 22.75 7.80
C LYS A 93 3.82 22.29 6.36
N ASP A 94 4.35 23.05 5.40
CA ASP A 94 4.21 22.72 3.98
C ASP A 94 4.93 21.42 3.65
N CYS A 95 6.13 21.21 4.20
CA CYS A 95 6.86 19.95 4.05
C CYS A 95 6.05 18.76 4.59
N VAL A 96 5.55 18.83 5.82
CA VAL A 96 4.71 17.76 6.40
C VAL A 96 3.45 17.52 5.56
N ARG A 97 2.78 18.59 5.11
CA ARG A 97 1.57 18.50 4.29
C ARG A 97 1.84 17.82 2.95
N ASP A 98 2.92 18.21 2.28
CA ASP A 98 3.28 17.68 0.97
C ASP A 98 3.71 16.22 1.08
N GLN A 99 4.48 15.86 2.12
CA GLN A 99 4.83 14.47 2.40
C GLN A 99 3.60 13.60 2.71
N ARG A 100 2.69 14.10 3.55
CA ARG A 100 1.41 13.44 3.84
C ARG A 100 0.58 13.22 2.58
N LYS A 101 0.49 14.24 1.71
CA LYS A 101 -0.24 14.16 0.45
C LYS A 101 0.39 13.15 -0.51
N ALA A 102 1.71 13.15 -0.64
CA ALA A 102 2.44 12.20 -1.47
C ALA A 102 2.22 10.75 -0.99
N LEU A 103 2.29 10.53 0.33
CA LEU A 103 2.07 9.23 0.91
C LEU A 103 0.60 8.76 0.75
N ASN A 104 -0.38 9.65 0.91
CA ASN A 104 -1.79 9.31 0.64
C ASN A 104 -2.03 8.92 -0.82
N LYS A 105 -1.45 9.67 -1.77
CA LYS A 105 -1.53 9.32 -3.20
C LYS A 105 -0.87 7.96 -3.49
N HIS A 106 0.24 7.65 -2.82
CA HIS A 106 0.89 6.34 -2.94
C HIS A 106 -0.04 5.22 -2.43
N CYS A 107 -0.65 5.40 -1.25
CA CYS A 107 -1.62 4.45 -0.73
C CYS A 107 -2.84 4.27 -1.64
N GLU A 108 -3.39 5.35 -2.22
CA GLU A 108 -4.48 5.26 -3.21
C GLU A 108 -4.07 4.41 -4.43
N SER A 109 -2.86 4.65 -4.96
CA SER A 109 -2.33 3.88 -6.10
C SER A 109 -2.17 2.39 -5.74
N LEU A 110 -1.61 2.10 -4.56
CA LEU A 110 -1.41 0.74 -4.08
C LEU A 110 -2.73 0.01 -3.82
N ARG A 111 -3.74 0.71 -3.29
CA ARG A 111 -5.10 0.18 -3.14
C ARG A 111 -5.69 -0.20 -4.49
N ALA A 112 -5.59 0.67 -5.49
CA ALA A 112 -6.11 0.39 -6.82
C ALA A 112 -5.47 -0.88 -7.43
N THR A 113 -4.15 -1.03 -7.28
CA THR A 113 -3.44 -2.25 -7.68
C THR A 113 -3.99 -3.49 -6.96
N MET A 114 -4.09 -3.44 -5.63
CA MET A 114 -4.60 -4.58 -4.85
C MET A 114 -6.04 -4.95 -5.22
N MET A 115 -6.92 -3.97 -5.44
CA MET A 115 -8.30 -4.23 -5.88
C MET A 115 -8.35 -4.87 -7.27
N SER A 116 -7.52 -4.40 -8.20
CA SER A 116 -7.40 -5.00 -9.53
C SER A 116 -6.96 -6.46 -9.46
N LEU A 117 -5.91 -6.77 -8.69
CA LEU A 117 -5.41 -8.13 -8.50
C LEU A 117 -6.45 -9.04 -7.83
N HIS A 118 -7.12 -8.54 -6.80
CA HIS A 118 -8.18 -9.28 -6.12
C HIS A 118 -9.33 -9.61 -7.09
N GLN A 119 -9.72 -8.66 -7.95
CA GLN A 119 -10.75 -8.89 -8.97
C GLN A 119 -10.31 -9.94 -10.00
N GLN A 120 -9.07 -9.86 -10.50
CA GLN A 120 -8.53 -10.84 -11.44
C GLN A 120 -8.55 -12.26 -10.85
N LEU A 121 -8.07 -12.41 -9.61
CA LEU A 121 -8.12 -13.70 -8.90
C LEU A 121 -9.54 -14.20 -8.70
N SER A 122 -10.49 -13.32 -8.36
CA SER A 122 -11.90 -13.69 -8.21
C SER A 122 -12.48 -14.26 -9.50
N VAL A 123 -12.18 -13.65 -10.65
CA VAL A 123 -12.60 -14.13 -11.97
C VAL A 123 -11.95 -15.48 -12.30
N HIS A 124 -10.64 -15.63 -12.11
CA HIS A 124 -9.93 -16.89 -12.36
C HIS A 124 -10.48 -18.04 -11.52
N ILE A 125 -10.68 -17.83 -10.22
CA ILE A 125 -11.23 -18.85 -9.32
C ILE A 125 -12.63 -19.26 -9.76
N SER A 126 -13.45 -18.30 -10.20
CA SER A 126 -14.81 -18.56 -10.68
C SER A 126 -14.83 -19.34 -11.99
N ALA A 127 -13.94 -19.02 -12.93
CA ALA A 127 -13.82 -19.71 -14.22
C ALA A 127 -13.39 -21.19 -14.08
N THR A 128 -12.52 -21.51 -13.11
CA THR A 128 -12.14 -22.91 -12.80
C THR A 128 -13.31 -23.74 -12.24
N THR A 129 -14.44 -23.14 -11.88
CA THR A 129 -15.62 -23.83 -11.32
C THR A 129 -16.63 -24.29 -12.37
N ALA A 130 -16.48 -23.94 -13.65
CA ALA A 130 -17.39 -24.42 -14.70
C ALA A 130 -17.04 -25.87 -15.07
N PRO A 131 -17.92 -26.86 -14.79
CA PRO A 131 -17.70 -28.21 -15.29
C PRO A 131 -17.91 -28.20 -16.81
N SER A 132 -16.98 -28.82 -17.53
CA SER A 132 -17.21 -29.23 -18.92
C SER A 132 -18.51 -30.04 -18.95
N MET A 133 -19.54 -29.49 -19.63
CA MET A 133 -20.71 -30.27 -20.03
C MET A 133 -20.34 -31.19 -21.20
#